data_AF-A0A1Q3K1A2-F1
#
_entry.id   AF-A0A1Q3K1A2-F1
#
_cell.length_a   1.000
_cell.length_b   1.000
_cell.length_c   1.000
_cell.angle_alpha   90.00
_cell.angle_beta   90.00
_cell.angle_gamma   90.00
#
_symmetry.space_group_name_H-M   'P 1'
#
loop_
_entity.id
_entity.type
_entity.pdbx_description
1 polymer ?
#
loop_
_entity_poly.entity_id
_entity_poly.type
_entity_poly.pdbx_seq_one_letter_code
_entity_poly.pdbx_strand_id
1 'polypeptide(L)'
;MVFVLAVAAFAWGLSLASYRWIALQNAWPMGAWQAQRPLLPLLIGLSAIAVALAVAFALGGASVPLVMLLGLIGAFIWVVLFKVGAQSALLLAPSAVVLLLGSWFVA
;
A
#
# COMPACT_ATOMS: atom_id res chain seq x y z
N MET A 1 0.85 -12.12 12.75
CA MET A 1 -0.19 -11.20 12.24
C MET A 1 0.40 -9.85 11.83
N VAL A 2 1.12 -9.16 12.74
CA VAL A 2 1.76 -7.85 12.51
C VAL A 2 2.58 -7.80 11.22
N PHE A 3 3.48 -8.76 10.98
CA PHE A 3 4.30 -8.81 9.77
C PHE A 3 3.47 -8.84 8.47
N VAL A 4 2.42 -9.68 8.42
CA VAL A 4 1.55 -9.80 7.23
C VAL A 4 0.78 -8.50 6.98
N LEU A 5 0.31 -7.85 8.04
CA LEU A 5 -0.36 -6.55 7.95
C LEU A 5 0.61 -5.44 7.50
N ALA A 6 1.87 -5.48 7.91
CA ALA A 6 2.91 -4.57 7.41
C ALA A 6 3.17 -4.80 5.91
N VAL A 7 3.28 -6.05 5.46
CA VAL A 7 3.38 -6.38 4.02
C VAL A 7 2.16 -5.85 3.25
N ALA A 8 0.95 -6.06 3.76
CA ALA A 8 -0.28 -5.63 3.11
C ALA A 8 -0.41 -4.09 3.04
N ALA A 9 -0.11 -3.39 4.14
CA ALA A 9 -0.09 -1.93 4.20
C ALA A 9 0.93 -1.35 3.21
N PHE A 10 2.13 -1.95 3.13
CA PHE A 10 3.14 -1.56 2.15
C PHE A 10 2.66 -1.82 0.72
N ALA A 11 2.15 -3.01 0.43
CA ALA A 11 1.71 -3.40 -0.92
C ALA A 11 0.60 -2.50 -1.45
N TRP A 12 -0.46 -2.30 -0.66
CA TRP A 12 -1.58 -1.45 -1.06
C TRP A 12 -1.19 0.03 -1.06
N GLY A 13 -0.32 0.46 -0.14
CA GLY A 13 0.22 1.83 -0.13
C GLY A 13 1.02 2.14 -1.39
N LEU A 14 1.92 1.22 -1.79
CA LEU A 14 2.72 1.36 -3.00
C LEU A 14 1.89 1.25 -4.28
N SER A 15 0.94 0.33 -4.32
CA SER A 15 -0.07 0.25 -5.38
C SER A 15 -0.75 1.60 -5.55
N LEU A 16 -1.26 2.20 -4.45
CA LEU A 16 -1.99 3.44 -4.50
C LEU A 16 -1.14 4.65 -4.94
N ALA A 17 0.09 4.73 -4.44
CA ALA A 17 1.04 5.81 -4.74
C ALA A 17 1.55 5.75 -6.19
N SER A 18 1.71 4.55 -6.76
CA SER A 18 2.21 4.34 -8.12
C SER A 18 1.11 4.27 -9.18
N TYR A 19 -0.12 3.93 -8.78
CA TYR A 19 -1.22 3.61 -9.70
C TYR A 19 -1.47 4.72 -10.74
N ARG A 20 -1.53 5.99 -10.32
CA ARG A 20 -1.81 7.10 -11.24
C ARG A 20 -0.77 7.19 -12.35
N TRP A 21 0.50 7.09 -12.00
CA TRP A 21 1.59 7.15 -12.97
C TRP A 21 1.50 5.98 -13.95
N ILE A 22 1.29 4.76 -13.44
CA ILE A 22 1.10 3.55 -14.27
C ILE A 22 -0.12 3.70 -15.19
N ALA A 23 -1.24 4.20 -14.67
CA ALA A 23 -2.47 4.38 -15.42
C ALA A 23 -2.29 5.40 -16.57
N LEU A 24 -1.57 6.49 -16.33
CA LEU A 24 -1.25 7.47 -17.37
C LEU A 24 -0.38 6.88 -18.48
N GLN A 25 0.67 6.12 -18.12
CA GLN A 25 1.56 5.49 -19.10
C GLN A 25 0.86 4.45 -19.98
N ASN A 26 -0.17 3.78 -19.44
CA ASN A 26 -0.87 2.70 -20.13
C ASN A 26 -2.27 3.12 -20.64
N ALA A 27 -2.63 4.40 -20.56
CA ALA A 27 -3.96 4.91 -20.88
C ALA A 27 -5.12 4.15 -20.19
N TRP A 28 -4.91 3.73 -18.94
CA TRP A 28 -5.94 3.05 -18.16
C TRP A 28 -6.98 4.02 -17.59
N PRO A 29 -8.23 3.57 -17.39
CA PRO A 29 -9.24 4.40 -16.74
C PRO A 29 -8.81 4.75 -15.32
N MET A 30 -9.06 5.99 -14.90
CA MET A 30 -8.82 6.43 -13.52
C MET A 30 -10.15 6.82 -12.87
N GLY A 31 -10.32 6.47 -11.60
CA GLY A 31 -11.49 6.89 -10.83
C GLY A 31 -11.39 8.35 -10.44
N ALA A 32 -12.52 8.94 -10.04
CA ALA A 32 -12.64 10.37 -9.77
C ALA A 32 -11.58 10.90 -8.78
N TRP A 33 -11.25 10.12 -7.75
CA TRP A 33 -10.24 10.49 -6.75
C TRP A 33 -8.83 10.61 -7.34
N GLN A 34 -8.43 9.65 -8.19
CA GLN A 34 -7.13 9.66 -8.85
C GLN A 34 -7.04 10.74 -9.94
N ALA A 35 -8.15 11.02 -10.62
CA ALA A 35 -8.22 12.01 -11.70
C ALA A 35 -8.29 13.45 -11.18
N GLN A 36 -9.16 13.73 -10.20
CA GLN A 36 -9.47 15.08 -9.74
C GLN A 36 -8.68 15.49 -8.50
N ARG A 37 -8.24 14.54 -7.68
CA ARG A 37 -7.53 14.80 -6.41
C ARG A 37 -6.29 13.91 -6.27
N PRO A 38 -5.33 13.99 -7.22
CA PRO A 38 -4.21 13.05 -7.30
C PRO A 38 -3.30 13.03 -6.07
N LEU A 39 -3.27 14.12 -5.30
CA LEU A 39 -2.50 14.20 -4.07
C LEU A 39 -3.07 13.32 -2.94
N LEU A 40 -4.40 13.13 -2.86
CA LEU A 40 -5.01 12.37 -1.77
C LEU A 40 -4.63 10.89 -1.80
N PRO A 41 -4.80 10.15 -2.92
CA PRO A 41 -4.35 8.76 -3.01
C PRO A 41 -2.85 8.61 -2.76
N LEU A 42 -2.05 9.55 -3.28
CA LEU A 42 -0.60 9.55 -3.08
C LEU A 42 -0.24 9.67 -1.59
N LEU A 43 -0.78 10.67 -0.89
CA LEU A 43 -0.51 10.88 0.53
C LEU A 43 -0.99 9.71 1.40
N ILE A 44 -2.17 9.16 1.10
CA ILE A 44 -2.67 7.95 1.77
C ILE A 44 -1.70 6.79 1.56
N GLY A 45 -1.27 6.55 0.32
CA GLY A 45 -0.35 5.46 0.00
C GLY A 45 1.01 5.61 0.69
N LEU A 46 1.58 6.82 0.65
CA LEU A 46 2.84 7.13 1.31
C LEU A 46 2.75 6.99 2.84
N SER A 47 1.63 7.40 3.44
CA SER A 47 1.41 7.23 4.88
C SER A 47 1.36 5.75 5.29
N ALA A 48 0.71 4.91 4.49
CA ALA A 48 0.65 3.47 4.74
C ALA A 48 2.02 2.80 4.61
N ILE A 49 2.80 3.19 3.58
CA ILE A 49 4.19 2.74 3.41
C ILE A 49 5.03 3.15 4.63
N ALA A 50 4.94 4.42 5.07
CA ALA A 50 5.71 4.93 6.19
C ALA A 50 5.44 4.15 7.48
N VAL A 51 4.16 3.88 7.79
CA VAL A 51 3.78 3.08 8.97
C VAL A 51 4.26 1.64 8.83
N ALA A 52 4.09 1.02 7.66
CA ALA A 52 4.56 -0.34 7.42
C ALA A 52 6.08 -0.49 7.63
N LEU A 53 6.86 0.48 7.13
CA LEU A 53 8.31 0.51 7.32
C LEU A 53 8.69 0.75 8.77
N ALA A 54 8.04 1.70 9.47
CA ALA A 54 8.29 1.95 10.89
C ALA A 54 8.08 0.68 11.73
N VAL A 55 7.00 -0.06 11.47
CA VAL A 55 6.74 -1.34 12.15
C VAL A 55 7.76 -2.41 11.74
N ALA A 56 8.13 -2.49 10.46
CA ALA A 56 9.15 -3.44 10.01
C ALA A 56 10.52 -3.18 10.67
N PHE A 57 10.89 -1.92 10.87
CA PHE A 57 12.08 -1.54 11.64
C PHE A 57 11.95 -1.98 13.10
N ALA A 58 10.79 -1.77 13.72
CA ALA A 58 10.54 -2.18 15.11
C ALA A 58 10.57 -3.70 15.31
N LEU A 59 10.16 -4.48 14.31
CA LEU A 59 10.28 -5.95 14.33
C LEU A 59 11.74 -6.44 14.23
N GLY A 60 12.64 -5.62 13.68
CA GLY A 60 14.06 -5.93 13.57
C GLY A 60 14.41 -7.07 12.60
N GLY A 61 15.66 -7.50 12.63
CA GLY A 61 16.18 -8.59 11.80
C GLY A 61 16.02 -8.33 10.30
N ALA A 62 15.55 -9.33 9.56
CA ALA A 62 15.29 -9.24 8.12
C ALA A 62 13.91 -8.64 7.77
N SER A 63 13.17 -8.08 8.73
CA SER A 63 11.78 -7.67 8.52
C SER A 63 11.63 -6.57 7.47
N VAL A 64 12.49 -5.54 7.48
CA VAL A 64 12.45 -4.45 6.49
C VAL A 64 12.63 -4.94 5.06
N PRO A 65 13.73 -5.64 4.69
CA PRO A 65 13.90 -6.10 3.32
C PRO A 65 12.81 -7.08 2.89
N LEU A 66 12.29 -7.91 3.81
CA LEU A 66 11.19 -8.83 3.49
C LEU A 66 9.86 -8.10 3.27
N VAL A 67 9.51 -7.11 4.08
CA VAL A 67 8.31 -6.28 3.89
C VAL A 67 8.37 -5.54 2.56
N MET A 68 9.53 -4.97 2.23
CA MET A 68 9.74 -4.29 0.95
C MET A 68 9.62 -5.25 -0.22
N LEU A 69 10.29 -6.41 -0.18
CA LEU A 69 10.28 -7.38 -1.26
C LEU A 69 8.88 -7.94 -1.52
N LEU A 70 8.25 -8.49 -0.47
CA LEU A 70 6.92 -9.08 -0.58
C LEU A 70 5.87 -8.02 -0.91
N GLY A 71 5.99 -6.84 -0.31
CA GLY A 71 5.10 -5.72 -0.57
C GLY A 71 5.21 -5.19 -2.00
N LEU A 72 6.41 -5.12 -2.57
CA LEU A 72 6.62 -4.73 -3.96
C LEU A 72 6.03 -5.73 -4.95
N ILE A 73 6.24 -7.04 -4.71
CA ILE A 73 5.61 -8.11 -5.49
C ILE A 73 4.09 -8.00 -5.39
N GLY A 74 3.56 -7.83 -4.17
CA GLY A 74 2.13 -7.67 -3.91
C GLY A 74 1.54 -6.46 -4.63
N ALA A 75 2.20 -5.31 -4.57
CA ALA A 75 1.78 -4.09 -5.25
C ALA A 75 1.76 -4.27 -6.77
N PHE A 76 2.80 -4.88 -7.34
CA PHE A 76 2.88 -5.15 -8.78
C PHE A 76 1.74 -6.06 -9.23
N ILE A 77 1.54 -7.19 -8.56
CA ILE A 77 0.45 -8.13 -8.84
C ILE A 77 -0.90 -7.40 -8.73
N TRP A 78 -1.10 -6.60 -7.68
CA TRP A 78 -2.34 -5.88 -7.45
C TRP A 78 -2.66 -4.90 -8.57
N VAL A 79 -1.69 -4.07 -8.97
CA VAL A 79 -1.89 -3.08 -10.03
C VAL A 79 -2.14 -3.76 -11.38
N VAL A 80 -1.33 -4.77 -11.73
CA VAL A 80 -1.41 -5.43 -13.04
C VAL A 80 -2.69 -6.24 -13.20
N LEU A 81 -3.09 -7.00 -12.18
CA LEU A 81 -4.29 -7.84 -12.26
C LEU A 81 -5.57 -7.01 -12.20
N PHE A 82 -5.66 -6.07 -11.25
CA PHE A 82 -6.91 -5.35 -11.00
C PHE A 82 -7.08 -4.10 -11.85
N LYS A 83 -5.99 -3.53 -12.40
CA LYS A 83 -6.03 -2.28 -13.18
C LYS A 83 -6.81 -1.20 -12.42
N VAL A 84 -7.98 -0.79 -12.91
CA VAL A 84 -8.87 0.18 -12.24
C VAL A 84 -9.28 -0.28 -10.84
N GLY A 85 -9.51 -1.58 -10.66
CA GLY A 85 -9.83 -2.18 -9.37
C GLY A 85 -8.71 -2.03 -8.32
N ALA A 86 -7.47 -1.70 -8.74
CA ALA A 86 -6.38 -1.42 -7.82
C ALA A 86 -6.68 -0.20 -6.91
N GLN A 87 -7.61 0.67 -7.33
CA GLN A 87 -8.09 1.79 -6.52
C GLN A 87 -8.85 1.38 -5.27
N SER A 88 -9.25 0.11 -5.14
CA SER A 88 -9.72 -0.46 -3.86
C SER A 88 -8.68 -0.28 -2.74
N ALA A 89 -7.40 -0.12 -3.08
CA ALA A 89 -6.34 0.25 -2.15
C ALA A 89 -6.61 1.57 -1.39
N LEU A 90 -7.48 2.45 -1.89
CA LEU A 90 -7.96 3.64 -1.15
C LEU A 90 -8.59 3.28 0.19
N LEU A 91 -9.24 2.12 0.28
CA LEU A 91 -9.86 1.60 1.50
C LEU A 91 -8.95 0.58 2.19
N LEU A 92 -8.34 -0.31 1.41
CA LEU A 92 -7.54 -1.41 1.95
C LEU A 92 -6.25 -0.93 2.62
N ALA A 93 -5.54 0.06 2.08
CA ALA A 93 -4.30 0.55 2.69
C ALA A 93 -4.55 1.19 4.07
N PRO A 94 -5.52 2.11 4.26
CA PRO A 94 -5.88 2.60 5.60
C PRO A 94 -6.36 1.49 6.53
N SER A 95 -7.17 0.56 6.03
CA SER A 95 -7.67 -0.56 6.85
C SER A 95 -6.53 -1.44 7.35
N ALA A 96 -5.55 -1.75 6.50
CA ALA A 96 -4.35 -2.48 6.87
C ALA A 96 -3.55 -1.75 7.95
N VAL A 97 -3.40 -0.43 7.83
CA VAL A 97 -2.71 0.40 8.83
C VAL A 97 -3.45 0.38 10.17
N VAL A 98 -4.77 0.56 10.18
CA VAL A 98 -5.57 0.52 11.41
C VAL A 98 -5.47 -0.84 12.09
N LEU A 99 -5.60 -1.93 11.33
CA LEU A 99 -5.43 -3.28 11.85
C LEU A 99 -4.00 -3.56 12.32
N LEU A 100 -3.00 -3.06 11.61
CA LEU A 100 -1.58 -3.19 11.96
C LEU A 100 -1.32 -2.54 13.32
N LEU A 101 -1.69 -1.27 13.46
CA LEU A 101 -1.54 -0.51 14.71
C LEU A 101 -2.36 -1.15 15.83
N GLY A 102 -3.60 -1.56 15.57
CA GLY A 102 -4.43 -2.26 16.55
C GLY A 102 -3.82 -3.59 17.00
N SER A 103 -3.27 -4.37 16.07
CA SER A 103 -2.63 -5.66 16.39
C SER A 103 -1.33 -5.50 17.17
N TRP A 104 -0.64 -4.37 17.03
CA TRP A 104 0.57 -4.07 17.79
C TRP A 104 0.30 -3.94 19.28
N PHE A 105 -0.86 -3.39 19.67
CA PHE A 105 -1.23 -3.27 21.09
C PHE A 105 -1.67 -4.59 21.74
N VAL A 106 -1.85 -5.64 20.95
CA VAL A 106 -2.28 -6.96 21.42
C VAL A 106 -1.14 -7.99 21.35
N ALA A 107 -0.03 -7.65 20.68
CA ALA A 107 1.15 -8.49 20.50
C ALA A 107 2.17 -8.27 21.63
#